data_AF-A0A7W8EPV0-F1
#
_entry.id   AF-A0A7W8EPV0-F1
#
_cell.length_a   1.000
_cell.length_b   1.000
_cell.length_c   1.000
_cell.angle_alpha   90.00
_cell.angle_beta   90.00
_cell.angle_gamma   90.00
#
_symmetry.space_group_name_H-M   'P 1'
#
loop_
_entity.id
_entity.type
_entity.pdbx_description
1 polymer ?
#
loop_
_entity_poly.entity_id
_entity_poly.type
_entity_poly.pdbx_seq_one_letter_code
_entity_poly.pdbx_strand_id
1 'polypeptide(L)' 'MGSFSIWHWLIVLAVVLLLFGRGKIPELMGDVAKGIKNFKQGMNEPEETDVASSKTIDNETGEQVKSTKKTTKL' A
#
# COMPACT_ATOMS: atom_id res chain seq x y z
N MET A 1 -19.87 -28.93 1.87
CA MET A 1 -20.44 -27.94 0.93
C MET A 1 -19.43 -26.83 0.80
N GLY A 2 -18.51 -26.96 -0.17
CA GLY A 2 -17.35 -26.08 -0.35
C GLY A 2 -17.77 -24.76 -0.96
N SER A 3 -18.08 -23.81 -0.09
CA SER A 3 -18.39 -22.42 -0.37
C SER A 3 -17.37 -21.86 -1.35
N PHE A 4 -17.75 -21.76 -2.62
CA PHE A 4 -17.08 -21.05 -3.72
C PHE A 4 -15.54 -21.05 -3.62
N SER A 5 -14.96 -22.13 -4.15
CA SER A 5 -13.53 -22.37 -4.36
C SER A 5 -12.68 -21.09 -4.39
N ILE A 6 -11.56 -21.07 -3.66
CA ILE A 6 -10.57 -19.96 -3.64
C ILE A 6 -10.29 -19.39 -5.05
N TRP A 7 -10.34 -20.25 -6.07
CA TRP A 7 -10.24 -19.89 -7.48
C TRP A 7 -11.24 -18.83 -7.97
N HIS A 8 -12.50 -18.88 -7.51
CA HIS A 8 -13.51 -17.88 -7.85
C HIS A 8 -13.14 -16.50 -7.29
N TRP A 9 -12.71 -16.45 -6.03
CA TRP A 9 -12.30 -15.19 -5.39
C TRP A 9 -11.08 -14.56 -6.06
N LEU A 10 -10.11 -15.37 -6.53
CA LEU A 10 -8.98 -14.86 -7.32
C LEU A 10 -9.44 -14.21 -8.64
N ILE A 11 -10.37 -14.84 -9.34
CA ILE A 11 -10.92 -14.32 -10.61
C ILE A 11 -11.69 -13.03 -10.38
N VAL A 12 -12.53 -12.96 -9.34
CA VAL A 12 -13.27 -11.75 -8.98
C VAL A 12 -12.32 -10.61 -8.63
N LEU A 13 -11.29 -10.89 -7.83
CA LEU A 13 -10.28 -9.89 -7.45
C LEU A 13 -9.53 -9.37 -8.69
N ALA A 14 -9.16 -10.24 -9.63
CA ALA A 14 -8.52 -9.85 -10.87
C ALA A 14 -9.41 -8.91 -11.72
N VAL A 15 -10.71 -9.21 -11.85
CA VAL A 15 -11.66 -8.36 -12.59
C VAL A 15 -11.84 -7.00 -11.90
N VAL A 16 -11.95 -6.97 -10.57
CA VAL A 16 -12.04 -5.72 -9.80
C VAL A 16 -10.78 -4.88 -10.00
N LEU A 17 -9.58 -5.46 -9.92
CA LEU A 17 -8.34 -4.73 -10.17
C LEU A 17 -8.25 -4.20 -11.60
N LEU A 18 -8.82 -4.90 -12.59
CA LEU A 18 -8.85 -4.44 -13.98
C LEU A 18 -9.84 -3.28 -14.20
N LEU A 19 -11.02 -3.34 -13.58
CA LEU A 19 -12.05 -2.29 -13.68
C LEU A 19 -11.65 -1.01 -12.94
N PHE A 20 -11.12 -1.14 -11.72
CA PHE A 20 -10.69 0.00 -10.91
C PHE A 20 -9.27 0.48 -11.27
N GLY A 21 -8.47 -0.38 -11.91
CA GLY A 21 -7.09 -0.11 -12.26
C GLY A 21 -6.14 -0.08 -11.06
N ARG A 22 -4.84 -0.24 -11.34
CA ARG A 22 -3.77 -0.27 -10.32
C ARG A 22 -3.56 1.05 -9.53
N GLY A 23 -4.15 2.16 -9.98
CA GLY A 23 -3.94 3.48 -9.38
C GLY A 23 -4.94 3.81 -8.27
N LYS A 24 -6.19 3.36 -8.39
CA LYS A 24 -7.27 3.76 -7.46
C LYS A 24 -7.34 2.90 -6.21
N ILE A 25 -7.01 1.61 -6.32
CA ILE A 25 -7.03 0.68 -5.17
C ILE A 25 -6.03 1.11 -4.08
N PRO A 26 -4.75 1.44 -4.37
CA PRO A 26 -3.78 1.82 -3.34
C PRO A 26 -4.10 3.15 -2.66
N GLU A 27 -4.60 4.13 -3.41
CA GLU A 27 -5.00 5.44 -2.91
C GLU A 27 -6.16 5.30 -1.91
N LEU A 28 -7.23 4.58 -2.29
CA LEU A 28 -8.39 4.32 -1.44
C LEU A 28 -8.05 3.42 -0.24
N MET A 29 -7.24 2.37 -0.43
CA MET A 29 -6.77 1.53 0.68
C MET A 29 -5.89 2.31 1.65
N GLY A 30 -5.09 3.27 1.18
CA GLY A 30 -4.27 4.12 2.04
C GLY A 30 -5.12 4.95 3.01
N ASP A 31 -6.19 5.57 2.52
CA ASP A 31 -7.08 6.40 3.34
C ASP A 31 -7.94 5.55 4.29
N VAL A 32 -8.44 4.40 3.82
CA VAL A 32 -9.15 3.43 4.67
C VAL A 32 -8.22 2.86 5.74
N ALA A 33 -6.99 2.50 5.40
CA ALA A 33 -6.01 1.98 6.35
C ALA A 33 -5.63 3.00 7.43
N LYS A 34 -5.47 4.29 7.06
CA LYS A 34 -5.26 5.37 8.05
C LYS A 34 -6.45 5.52 8.98
N GLY A 35 -7.68 5.51 8.46
CA GLY A 35 -8.90 5.59 9.26
C GLY A 35 -9.03 4.42 10.25
N ILE A 36 -8.82 3.19 9.78
CA ILE A 36 -8.85 1.99 10.62
C ILE A 36 -7.71 2.00 11.64
N LYS A 37 -6.50 2.47 11.27
CA LYS A 37 -5.36 2.57 12.17
C LYS A 37 -5.65 3.56 13.31
N ASN A 38 -6.16 4.74 12.99
CA ASN A 38 -6.50 5.75 14.00
C ASN A 38 -7.65 5.28 14.90
N PHE A 39 -8.64 4.58 14.33
CA PHE A 39 -9.72 3.96 15.09
C PHE A 39 -9.20 2.87 16.04
N LYS A 40 -8.27 2.05 15.56
CA LYS A 40 -7.65 0.99 16.37
C LYS A 40 -6.71 1.55 17.43
N GLN A 41 -5.97 2.62 17.14
CA GLN A 41 -5.14 3.32 18.13
C GLN A 41 -6.01 3.92 19.23
N GLY A 42 -7.04 4.70 18.88
CA GLY A 42 -7.95 5.29 19.88
C GLY A 42 -8.75 4.27 20.70
N MET A 43 -8.99 3.07 20.16
CA MET A 43 -9.64 1.97 20.91
C MET A 43 -8.65 1.18 21.79
N ASN A 44 -7.36 1.17 21.47
CA ASN A 44 -6.32 0.46 22.22
C ASN A 44 -5.47 1.39 23.11
N GLU A 45 -5.99 2.57 23.45
CA GLU A 45 -5.27 3.54 24.29
C GLU A 45 -5.73 3.46 25.75
N PRO A 46 -5.03 2.70 26.60
CA PRO A 46 -4.79 3.08 27.98
C PRO A 46 -3.44 3.82 28.06
N GLU A 47 -3.49 5.15 28.22
CA GLU A 47 -2.48 5.99 28.89
C GLU A 47 -1.00 5.81 28.49
N GLU A 48 -0.62 5.86 27.20
CA GLU A 48 0.78 6.18 26.85
C GLU A 48 0.88 6.79 25.44
N THR A 49 1.06 8.11 25.44
CA THR A 49 1.14 8.97 24.27
C THR A 49 2.41 8.75 23.44
N ASP A 50 2.21 8.63 22.14
CA ASP A 50 2.99 9.26 21.05
C ASP A 50 4.48 8.92 20.91
N VAL A 51 4.84 8.06 19.94
CA VAL A 51 5.96 8.25 18.97
C VAL A 51 6.11 7.03 18.04
N ALA A 52 5.28 6.87 17.00
CA ALA A 52 5.68 6.11 15.80
C ALA A 52 4.56 6.07 14.74
N SER A 53 4.40 7.12 13.93
CA SER A 53 4.07 6.96 12.50
C SER A 53 4.03 8.28 11.75
N SER A 54 5.17 8.95 11.73
CA SER A 54 5.57 9.73 10.57
C SER A 54 6.90 9.15 10.07
N LYS A 55 6.82 8.03 9.36
CA LYS A 55 7.82 7.72 8.33
C LYS A 55 7.09 7.91 7.03
N THR A 56 7.25 9.10 6.48
CA THR A 56 6.96 9.43 5.10
C THR A 56 7.60 8.35 4.23
N ILE A 57 6.76 7.60 3.52
CA ILE A 57 7.21 6.86 2.35
C ILE A 57 7.13 7.89 1.24
N ASP A 58 8.19 8.68 1.14
CA ASP A 58 8.55 9.40 -0.07
C ASP A 58 8.85 8.34 -1.13
N ASN A 59 7.84 7.97 -1.92
CA ASN A 59 8.04 7.20 -3.14
C ASN A 59 7.93 8.16 -4.33
N GLU A 60 9.00 8.91 -4.55
CA GLU A 60 9.39 9.29 -5.90
C GLU A 60 9.64 8.01 -6.71
N THR A 61 8.65 7.55 -7.48
CA THR A 61 8.92 6.74 -8.66
C THR A 61 8.49 7.56 -9.86
N GLY A 62 9.45 8.32 -10.37
CA GLY A 62 9.33 9.12 -11.55
C GLY A 62 10.67 9.41 -12.20
N GLU A 63 11.66 8.50 -12.14
CA GLU A 63 12.77 8.61 -13.08
C GLU A 63 13.28 7.25 -13.58
N GLN A 64 13.17 7.14 -14.90
CA GLN A 64 13.66 6.07 -15.73
C GLN A 64 15.18 6.12 -15.86
N VAL A 65 15.81 4.94 -15.73
CA VAL A 65 16.83 4.43 -16.67
C VAL A 65 17.84 5.46 -17.21
N LYS A 66 19.00 5.60 -16.54
CA LYS A 66 20.32 5.66 -17.20
C LYS A 66 21.37 4.93 -16.37
N SER A 67 21.44 3.62 -16.59
CA SER A 67 22.71 2.89 -16.48
C SER A 67 23.70 3.48 -17.49
N THR A 68 24.93 3.80 -17.09
CA THR A 68 26.19 3.42 -17.78
C THR A 68 27.40 4.18 -17.22
N LYS A 69 28.41 3.41 -16.78
CA LYS A 69 29.84 3.72 -16.60
C LYS A 69 30.34 4.47 -15.35
N LYS A 70 30.59 3.65 -14.33
CA LYS A 70 31.92 3.36 -13.75
C LYS A 70 33.12 3.90 -14.57
N THR A 71 34.09 4.49 -13.85
CA THR A 71 35.55 4.57 -14.12
C THR A 71 36.12 5.82 -14.83
N THR A 72 37.27 6.29 -14.28
CA THR A 72 38.24 7.27 -14.84
C THR A 72 37.93 8.74 -14.52
N LYS A 73 38.79 9.58 -13.91
CA LYS A 73 40.15 9.51 -13.35
C LYS A 73 40.30 10.79 -12.50
N LEU A 74 41.05 10.71 -11.40
CA LEU A 74 41.85 11.84 -10.93
C LEU A 74 42.96 12.15 -11.93
#